data_AF-A0A2M8Q651-F1
#
_entry.id   AF-A0A2M8Q651-F1
#
_cell.length_a   1.000
_cell.length_b   1.000
_cell.length_c   1.000
_cell.angle_alpha   90.00
_cell.angle_beta   90.00
_cell.angle_gamma   90.00
#
_symmetry.space_group_name_H-M   'P 1'
#
loop_
_entity.id
_entity.type
_entity.pdbx_description
1 polymer ?
#
loop_
_entity_poly.entity_id
_entity_poly.type
_entity_poly.pdbx_seq_one_letter_code
_entity_poly.pdbx_strand_id
1 'polypeptide(L)'
;LFNRPQLLDALRRDGVILPEDCADGAILLHLYAHRGPRGFAAADGMFALSILDGDDLVLVRDHVGTRTLFYTRAGKHWAASASLRALRAWPRLNARLNLNA
;
A
#
# COMPACT_ATOMS: atom_id res chain seq x y z
N LEU A 1 0.22 2.37 12.86
CA LEU A 1 0.22 0.90 12.98
C LEU A 1 0.00 0.60 14.45
N PHE A 2 -1.00 -0.21 14.80
CA PHE A 2 -1.37 -0.48 16.18
C PHE A 2 -0.31 -1.32 16.90
N ASN A 3 0.34 -2.24 16.18
CA ASN A 3 1.43 -3.07 16.70
C ASN A 3 2.83 -2.58 16.29
N ARG A 4 3.02 -1.25 16.21
CA ARG A 4 4.28 -0.64 15.77
C ARG A 4 5.52 -1.14 16.52
N PRO A 5 5.55 -1.23 17.87
CA PRO A 5 6.73 -1.73 18.59
C PRO A 5 7.12 -3.15 18.15
N GLN A 6 6.14 -4.04 17.98
CA GLN A 6 6.37 -5.42 17.57
C GLN A 6 6.93 -5.53 16.15
N LEU A 7 6.49 -4.65 15.25
CA LEU A 7 7.00 -4.59 13.88
C LEU A 7 8.45 -4.10 13.84
N LEU A 8 8.78 -3.07 14.63
CA LEU A 8 10.15 -2.57 14.76
C LEU A 8 11.07 -3.64 15.32
N ASP A 9 10.65 -4.38 16.35
CA ASP A 9 11.44 -5.49 16.90
C ASP A 9 11.59 -6.65 15.91
N ALA A 10 10.55 -6.94 15.13
CA ALA A 10 10.62 -7.94 14.08
C ALA A 10 11.60 -7.55 12.97
N LEU A 11 11.67 -6.26 12.61
CA LEU A 11 12.61 -5.73 11.62
C LEU A 11 14.04 -5.67 12.17
N ARG A 12 14.22 -5.30 13.45
CA ARG A 12 15.53 -5.37 14.14
C ARG A 12 16.12 -6.77 14.10
N ARG A 13 15.30 -7.80 14.30
CA ARG A 13 15.71 -9.22 14.17
C ARG A 13 16.11 -9.61 12.75
N ASP A 14 15.58 -8.92 11.74
CA ASP A 14 15.95 -9.10 10.34
C ASP A 14 17.15 -8.22 9.92
N GLY A 15 17.82 -7.56 10.88
CA GLY A 15 18.96 -6.69 10.64
C GLY A 15 18.62 -5.26 10.20
N VAL A 16 17.34 -4.87 10.29
CA VAL A 16 16.86 -3.54 9.89
C VAL A 16 16.64 -2.67 11.13
N ILE A 17 17.42 -1.61 11.26
CA ILE A 17 17.30 -0.65 12.37
C ILE A 17 16.65 0.62 11.85
N LEU A 18 15.43 0.90 12.34
CA LEU A 18 14.71 2.13 12.04
C LEU A 18 14.59 3.00 13.29
N PRO A 19 14.57 4.35 13.14
CA PRO A 19 14.21 5.26 14.22
C PRO A 19 12.83 4.93 14.80
N GLU A 20 12.66 5.09 16.11
CA GLU A 20 11.39 4.79 16.79
C GLU A 20 10.25 5.70 16.33
N ASP A 21 10.56 6.87 15.80
CA ASP A 21 9.65 7.90 15.29
C ASP A 21 9.51 7.89 13.75
N CYS A 22 10.10 6.91 13.05
CA CYS A 22 9.98 6.82 11.59
C CYS A 22 8.52 6.73 11.10
N ALA A 23 8.23 7.16 9.88
CA ALA A 23 6.86 7.06 9.37
C ALA A 23 6.39 5.59 9.30
N ASP A 24 5.11 5.33 9.57
CA ASP A 24 4.53 3.98 9.42
C ASP A 24 4.74 3.39 8.02
N GLY A 25 4.76 4.25 6.98
CA GLY A 25 5.07 3.83 5.62
C GLY A 25 6.48 3.25 5.46
N ALA A 26 7.47 3.72 6.23
CA ALA A 26 8.82 3.16 6.21
C ALA A 26 8.84 1.75 6.80
N ILE A 27 8.13 1.53 7.91
CA ILE A 27 7.98 0.19 8.51
C ILE A 27 7.35 -0.78 7.51
N LEU A 28 6.24 -0.38 6.88
CA LEU A 28 5.53 -1.21 5.90
C LEU A 28 6.38 -1.50 4.66
N LEU A 29 7.15 -0.53 4.18
CA LEU A 29 8.07 -0.72 3.08
C LEU A 29 9.19 -1.72 3.42
N HIS A 30 9.79 -1.63 4.61
CA HIS A 30 10.80 -2.60 5.04
C HIS A 30 10.21 -3.99 5.28
N LEU A 31 8.98 -4.12 5.79
CA LEU A 31 8.30 -5.42 5.84
C LEU A 31 8.16 -6.04 4.46
N TYR A 32 7.78 -5.25 3.45
CA TYR A 32 7.71 -5.71 2.06
C TYR A 32 9.08 -6.08 1.51
N ALA A 33 10.08 -5.22 1.66
CA ALA A 33 11.42 -5.45 1.10
C ALA A 33 12.10 -6.71 1.67
N HIS A 34 11.86 -7.04 2.95
CA HIS A 34 12.52 -8.16 3.62
C HIS A 34 11.70 -9.46 3.63
N ARG A 35 10.36 -9.37 3.58
CA ARG A 35 9.47 -10.53 3.71
C ARG A 35 8.49 -10.69 2.55
N GLY A 36 8.60 -9.84 1.53
CA GLY A 36 7.67 -9.77 0.40
C GLY A 36 6.25 -9.41 0.83
N PRO A 37 5.24 -9.69 -0.02
CA PRO A 37 3.84 -9.43 0.28
C PRO A 37 3.32 -10.10 1.56
N ARG A 38 3.92 -11.24 1.96
CA ARG A 38 3.55 -11.93 3.21
C ARG A 38 3.93 -11.14 4.46
N GLY A 39 4.88 -10.19 4.36
CA GLY A 39 5.27 -9.31 5.46
C GLY A 39 4.10 -8.49 6.02
N PHE A 40 3.11 -8.14 5.19
CA PHE A 40 1.94 -7.38 5.63
C PHE A 40 1.01 -8.15 6.57
N ALA A 41 1.07 -9.49 6.58
CA ALA A 41 0.26 -10.30 7.51
C ALA A 41 0.62 -10.08 8.98
N ALA A 42 1.81 -9.54 9.26
CA ALA A 42 2.23 -9.17 10.61
C ALA A 42 1.72 -7.78 11.02
N ALA A 43 1.26 -6.93 10.10
CA ALA A 43 0.92 -5.54 10.36
C ALA A 43 -0.54 -5.40 10.82
N ASP A 44 -0.73 -4.91 12.04
CA ASP A 44 -2.04 -4.54 12.56
C ASP A 44 -2.20 -3.01 12.55
N GLY A 45 -3.30 -2.52 11.98
CA GLY A 45 -3.53 -1.09 11.82
C GLY A 45 -4.40 -0.75 10.62
N MET A 46 -4.52 0.56 10.40
CA MET A 46 -5.23 1.12 9.24
C MET A 46 -4.21 1.72 8.28
N PHE A 47 -4.05 1.13 7.11
CA PHE A 47 -3.08 1.59 6.13
C PHE A 47 -3.51 1.26 4.70
N ALA A 48 -3.07 2.10 3.78
CA ALA A 48 -3.05 1.80 2.37
C ALA A 48 -1.75 2.39 1.81
N LEU A 49 -1.06 1.64 0.96
CA LEU A 49 0.16 2.08 0.31
C LEU A 49 0.25 1.57 -1.11
N SER A 50 0.98 2.33 -1.93
CA SER A 50 1.38 1.95 -3.28
C SER A 50 2.91 1.87 -3.29
N ILE A 51 3.45 0.71 -3.66
CA ILE A 51 4.89 0.48 -3.80
C ILE A 51 5.17 0.30 -5.28
N LEU A 52 6.18 1.00 -5.78
CA LEU A 52 6.74 0.76 -7.11
C LEU A 52 8.03 -0.06 -6.91
N ASP A 53 8.01 -1.31 -7.35
CA ASP A 53 9.16 -2.23 -7.30
C ASP A 53 9.55 -2.63 -8.73
N GLY A 54 10.55 -1.94 -9.28
CA GLY A 54 10.85 -2.02 -10.71
C GLY A 54 9.66 -1.60 -11.57
N ASP A 55 9.17 -2.52 -12.40
CA ASP A 55 7.98 -2.31 -13.26
C ASP A 55 6.66 -2.70 -12.56
N ASP A 56 6.73 -3.29 -11.36
CA ASP A 56 5.56 -3.76 -10.62
C ASP A 56 5.00 -2.67 -9.71
N LEU A 57 3.69 -2.41 -9.85
CA LEU A 57 2.93 -1.56 -8.93
C LEU A 57 2.17 -2.44 -7.93
N VAL A 58 2.66 -2.49 -6.69
CA VAL A 58 2.05 -3.24 -5.60
C VAL A 58 1.14 -2.32 -4.80
N LEU A 59 -0.15 -2.66 -4.75
CA LEU A 59 -1.17 -1.93 -4.02
C LEU A 59 -1.59 -2.73 -2.80
N VAL A 60 -1.51 -2.12 -1.62
CA VAL A 60 -1.70 -2.80 -0.34
C VAL A 60 -2.73 -2.05 0.49
N ARG A 61 -3.62 -2.80 1.12
CA ARG A 61 -4.60 -2.31 2.11
C ARG A 61 -4.47 -3.10 3.40
N ASP A 62 -4.88 -2.50 4.50
CA ASP A 62 -5.09 -3.21 5.76
C ASP A 62 -6.15 -4.31 5.62
N HIS A 63 -6.14 -5.27 6.55
CA HIS A 63 -7.00 -6.46 6.53
C HIS A 63 -8.49 -6.16 6.44
N VAL A 64 -8.94 -5.06 7.05
CA VAL A 64 -10.35 -4.64 7.05
C VAL A 64 -10.65 -3.74 5.85
N GLY A 65 -9.63 -3.16 5.23
CA GLY A 65 -9.80 -2.15 4.20
C GLY A 65 -10.29 -0.82 4.77
N THR A 66 -9.82 -0.45 5.95
CA THR A 66 -10.21 0.79 6.61
C THR A 66 -9.84 2.03 5.79
N ARG A 67 -8.67 2.00 5.14
CA ARG A 67 -8.26 3.05 4.19
C ARG A 67 -8.72 2.70 2.77
N THR A 68 -9.18 3.72 2.04
CA THR A 68 -9.55 3.58 0.62
C THR A 68 -8.30 3.53 -0.26
N LEU A 69 -8.31 2.62 -1.23
CA LEU A 69 -7.34 2.57 -2.31
C LEU A 69 -8.07 2.11 -3.57
N PHE A 70 -8.19 3.03 -4.52
CA PHE A 70 -8.79 2.79 -5.82
C PHE A 70 -7.68 2.59 -6.83
N TYR A 71 -7.92 1.76 -7.83
CA TYR A 71 -7.02 1.60 -8.96
C TYR A 71 -7.81 1.47 -10.26
N THR A 72 -7.16 1.80 -11.37
CA THR A 72 -7.73 1.69 -12.71
C THR A 72 -6.63 1.47 -13.74
N ARG A 73 -7.03 0.91 -14.89
CA ARG A 73 -6.16 0.74 -16.05
C ARG A 73 -6.73 1.50 -17.24
N ALA A 74 -5.94 2.42 -17.79
CA ALA A 74 -6.27 3.15 -19.01
C ALA A 74 -5.26 2.78 -20.12
N GLY A 75 -5.65 1.82 -20.96
CA GLY A 75 -4.76 1.24 -21.96
C GLY A 75 -3.58 0.53 -21.31
N LYS A 76 -2.36 1.02 -21.56
CA LYS A 76 -1.10 0.50 -20.99
C LYS A 76 -0.71 1.11 -19.64
N HIS A 77 -1.52 2.02 -19.11
CA HIS A 77 -1.16 2.77 -17.90
C HIS A 77 -2.03 2.32 -16.72
N TRP A 78 -1.38 2.12 -15.58
CA TRP A 78 -2.03 1.93 -14.30
C TRP A 78 -2.05 3.25 -13.52
N ALA A 79 -3.14 3.48 -12.78
CA ALA A 79 -3.22 4.56 -11.82
C ALA A 79 -3.85 4.03 -10.53
N ALA A 80 -3.33 4.48 -9.40
CA ALA A 80 -3.86 4.17 -8.07
C ALA A 80 -3.96 5.46 -7.25
N SER A 81 -4.99 5.56 -6.41
CA SER A 81 -5.18 6.70 -5.53
C SER A 81 -6.06 6.34 -4.34
N ALA A 82 -5.83 6.97 -3.20
CA ALA A 82 -6.78 6.93 -2.09
C ALA A 82 -8.10 7.68 -2.39
N SER A 83 -8.15 8.47 -3.48
CA SER A 83 -9.29 9.29 -3.88
C SER A 83 -9.82 8.88 -5.26
N LEU A 84 -11.08 8.42 -5.29
CA LEU A 84 -11.77 8.16 -6.56
C LEU A 84 -11.92 9.44 -7.39
N ARG A 85 -12.06 10.60 -6.75
CA ARG A 85 -12.11 11.91 -7.44
C ARG A 85 -10.80 12.21 -8.16
N ALA A 86 -9.65 11.90 -7.55
CA ALA A 86 -8.35 12.10 -8.19
C ALA A 86 -8.19 11.20 -9.42
N LEU A 87 -8.62 9.94 -9.35
CA LEU A 87 -8.61 9.05 -10.53
C LEU A 87 -9.54 9.56 -11.63
N ARG A 88 -10.74 10.05 -11.29
CA ARG A 88 -11.68 10.63 -12.27
C ARG A 88 -11.17 11.89 -12.95
N ALA A 89 -10.27 12.63 -12.30
CA ALA A 89 -9.63 13.80 -12.90
C ALA A 89 -8.48 13.43 -13.86
N TRP A 90 -8.06 12.16 -13.91
CA TRP A 90 -7.00 11.72 -14.81
C TRP A 90 -7.49 11.72 -16.26
N PRO A 91 -6.91 12.51 -17.18
CA PRO A 91 -7.45 12.68 -18.54
C PRO A 91 -7.54 11.40 -19.38
N ARG A 92 -6.77 10.37 -19.02
CA ARG A 92 -6.77 9.06 -19.70
C ARG A 92 -7.89 8.15 -19.24
N LEU A 93 -8.56 8.46 -18.13
CA LEU A 93 -9.65 7.66 -17.60
C LEU A 93 -10.97 8.06 -18.25
N ASN A 94 -11.56 7.17 -19.04
CA ASN A 94 -12.95 7.28 -19.47
C ASN A 94 -13.86 6.65 -18.40
N ALA A 95 -14.10 7.36 -17.31
CA ALA A 95 -14.87 6.86 -16.18
C ALA A 95 -16.34 6.66 -16.58
N ARG A 96 -16.77 5.41 -16.73
CA ARG A 96 -18.17 5.02 -16.98
C ARG A 96 -18.61 4.02 -15.93
N LEU A 97 -19.88 4.12 -15.51
CA LEU A 97 -20.51 3.06 -14.73
C LEU A 97 -20.64 1.83 -15.63
N ASN A 98 -20.10 0.69 -15.18
CA ASN A 98 -20.39 -0.60 -15.77
C ASN A 98 -21.65 -1.15 -15.10
N LEU A 99 -22.78 -1.10 -15.80
CA LEU A 99 -24.07 -1.58 -15.30
C LEU A 99 -24.25 -3.09 -15.49
N ASN A 100 -23.26 -3.77 -16.08
CA ASN A 100 -23.31 -5.20 -16.43
C ASN A 100 -22.48 -6.06 -15.45
N ALA A 101 -22.28 -5.60 -14.21
CA ALA A 101 -21.53 -6.31 -13.18
C ALA A 101 -22.43 -7.24 -12.36
#